data_AF-A0A225WXX6-F1
#
_entry.id   AF-A0A225WXX6-F1
#
_cell.length_a   1.000
_cell.length_b   1.000
_cell.length_c   1.000
_cell.angle_alpha   90.00
_cell.angle_beta   90.00
_cell.angle_gamma   90.00
#
_symmetry.space_group_name_H-M   'P 1'
#
loop_
_entity.id
_entity.type
_entity.pdbx_description
1 polymer ?
#
loop_
_entity_poly.entity_id
_entity_poly.type
_entity_poly.pdbx_seq_one_letter_code
_entity_poly.pdbx_strand_id
1 'polypeptide(L)'
;MYQFVVWIVLVFHVGVEAAQKNKTFDAVHEKTNVNEEERATAYKWSSTLADWKSKLFPSPLEKWIKAQVHPTDLYATLRLAETSTNLEHASNFNLWLKYVDMYRAKKGNSWFWDSEMVGLFRNTMPDDDVVRLIHILRQNPGMKDHADRMQIYMFTQAKDTRKTIIDAWLRTNENPMEVFNILQLKNAHIGAFENNEKLFQWLKYTIKYRAKSKDNSFQDTDLVQYLKMYNVWTNEAEFATLFQVTKEVSGLKAIGESMQTIIFKELIMKGWDPTDFAKLLAIPYSISVLKLSERDPRYKTLEAFLIQFVKERGGNQALETVKSMFVNGDLAGALAATKNLS
;
A
#
# COMPACT_ATOMS: atom_id res chain seq x y z
N MET A 1 26.62 -21.28 50.03
CA MET A 1 25.95 -21.67 48.76
C MET A 1 24.68 -22.48 49.01
N TYR A 2 24.68 -23.49 49.90
CA TYR A 2 23.47 -24.27 50.27
C TYR A 2 22.35 -23.44 50.93
N GLN A 3 22.68 -22.50 51.82
CA GLN A 3 21.69 -21.63 52.50
C GLN A 3 20.94 -20.68 51.54
N PHE A 4 21.53 -20.33 50.40
CA PHE A 4 20.92 -19.43 49.41
C PHE A 4 19.93 -20.15 48.49
N VAL A 5 20.20 -21.44 48.19
CA VAL A 5 19.29 -22.31 47.42
C VAL A 5 18.07 -22.69 48.26
N VAL A 6 18.25 -22.93 49.56
CA VAL A 6 17.13 -23.21 50.49
C VAL A 6 16.20 -22.00 50.63
N TRP A 7 16.74 -20.77 50.63
CA TRP A 7 15.93 -19.54 50.65
C TRP A 7 15.14 -19.32 49.36
N ILE A 8 15.72 -19.62 48.20
CA ILE A 8 15.01 -19.51 46.90
C ILE A 8 13.89 -20.55 46.81
N VAL A 9 14.11 -21.78 47.29
CA VAL A 9 13.07 -22.84 47.30
C VAL A 9 11.93 -22.51 48.26
N LEU A 10 12.22 -21.94 49.44
CA LEU A 10 11.20 -21.49 50.40
C LEU A 10 10.34 -20.33 49.86
N VAL A 11 10.96 -19.35 49.19
CA VAL A 11 10.24 -18.23 48.56
C VAL A 11 9.40 -18.70 47.37
N PHE A 12 9.89 -19.68 46.59
CA PHE A 12 9.11 -20.31 45.52
C PHE A 12 7.91 -21.11 46.04
N HIS A 13 8.05 -21.83 47.16
CA HIS A 13 6.95 -22.62 47.74
C HIS A 13 5.82 -21.73 48.29
N VAL A 14 6.19 -20.69 49.05
CA VAL A 14 5.22 -19.73 49.62
C VAL A 14 4.52 -18.92 48.51
N GLY A 15 5.25 -18.55 47.45
CA GLY A 15 4.68 -17.83 46.30
C GLY A 15 3.72 -18.68 45.45
N VAL A 16 3.98 -19.98 45.31
CA VAL A 16 3.12 -20.91 44.56
C VAL A 16 1.85 -21.25 45.36
N GLU A 17 1.95 -21.44 46.68
CA GLU A 17 0.78 -21.64 47.54
C GLU A 17 -0.15 -20.41 47.59
N ALA A 18 0.41 -19.19 47.60
CA ALA A 18 -0.37 -17.95 47.51
C ALA A 18 -1.07 -17.81 46.15
N ALA A 19 -0.41 -18.21 45.06
CA ALA A 19 -0.98 -18.18 43.71
C ALA A 19 -2.03 -19.29 43.49
N GLN A 20 -1.89 -20.46 44.13
CA GLN A 20 -2.90 -21.52 44.11
C GLN A 20 -4.13 -21.16 44.94
N LYS A 21 -3.97 -20.51 46.10
CA LYS A 21 -5.11 -19.97 46.87
C LYS A 21 -5.88 -18.89 46.09
N ASN A 22 -5.21 -18.08 45.28
CA ASN A 22 -5.86 -17.11 44.40
C ASN A 22 -6.62 -17.75 43.22
N LYS A 23 -6.17 -18.90 42.69
CA LYS A 23 -6.90 -19.62 41.62
C LYS A 23 -8.19 -20.27 42.09
N THR A 24 -8.34 -20.57 43.39
CA THR A 24 -9.59 -21.05 43.98
C THR A 24 -10.57 -19.92 44.34
N PHE A 25 -10.18 -18.65 44.21
CA PHE A 25 -10.99 -17.50 44.61
C PHE A 25 -11.87 -16.93 43.47
N ASP A 26 -11.65 -17.33 42.22
CA ASP A 26 -12.47 -16.90 41.07
C ASP A 26 -13.85 -17.59 41.01
N ALA A 27 -14.19 -18.40 42.02
CA ALA A 27 -15.50 -19.02 42.16
C ALA A 27 -16.03 -18.88 43.59
N VAL A 28 -16.30 -17.65 44.03
CA VAL A 28 -17.41 -17.25 44.93
C VAL A 28 -17.35 -15.74 45.09
N HIS A 29 -18.45 -15.06 44.77
CA HIS A 29 -18.67 -13.64 45.06
C HIS A 29 -18.71 -13.43 46.58
N GLU A 30 -17.60 -13.01 47.20
CA GLU A 30 -17.64 -12.42 48.53
C GLU A 30 -16.67 -11.24 48.63
N LYS A 31 -17.19 -10.11 49.11
CA LYS A 31 -16.49 -8.84 49.27
C LYS A 31 -15.46 -8.95 50.39
N THR A 32 -14.26 -9.43 50.10
CA THR A 32 -13.11 -9.22 51.00
C THR A 32 -12.38 -7.95 50.59
N ASN A 33 -12.30 -7.02 51.52
CA ASN A 33 -11.62 -5.74 51.41
C ASN A 33 -10.10 -5.97 51.37
N VAL A 34 -9.57 -6.44 50.24
CA VAL A 34 -8.12 -6.52 50.01
C VAL A 34 -7.62 -5.09 49.89
N ASN A 35 -6.86 -4.66 50.89
CA ASN A 35 -6.26 -3.34 50.98
C ASN A 35 -5.55 -2.98 49.65
N GLU A 36 -5.85 -1.81 49.07
CA GLU A 36 -5.19 -1.31 47.86
C GLU A 36 -3.66 -1.27 48.00
N GLU A 37 -3.17 -1.07 49.22
CA GLU A 37 -1.76 -1.06 49.59
C GLU A 37 -1.12 -2.46 49.45
N GLU A 38 -1.85 -3.54 49.78
CA GLU A 38 -1.40 -4.93 49.60
C GLU A 38 -1.35 -5.32 48.12
N ARG A 39 -2.31 -4.83 47.31
CA ARG A 39 -2.26 -4.99 45.85
C ARG A 39 -1.07 -4.23 45.27
N ALA A 40 -0.85 -2.99 45.71
CA ALA A 40 0.28 -2.17 45.28
C ALA A 40 1.64 -2.78 45.66
N THR A 41 1.76 -3.37 46.85
CA THR A 41 2.98 -4.09 47.24
C THR A 41 3.18 -5.37 46.43
N ALA A 42 2.14 -6.16 46.19
CA ALA A 42 2.23 -7.35 45.36
C ALA A 42 2.66 -7.01 43.91
N TYR A 43 2.10 -5.94 43.33
CA TYR A 43 2.54 -5.42 42.03
C TYR A 43 4.00 -4.98 42.05
N LYS A 44 4.43 -4.22 43.06
CA LYS A 44 5.82 -3.76 43.20
C LYS A 44 6.82 -4.91 43.37
N TRP A 45 6.47 -5.97 44.09
CA TRP A 45 7.30 -7.16 44.23
C TRP A 45 7.37 -7.96 42.93
N SER A 46 6.25 -8.10 42.21
CA SER A 46 6.23 -8.78 40.91
C SER A 46 7.08 -8.06 39.85
N SER A 47 7.05 -6.72 39.82
CA SER A 47 7.88 -5.93 38.89
C SER A 47 9.36 -5.97 39.28
N THR A 48 9.67 -5.90 40.58
CA THR A 48 11.06 -6.03 41.08
C THR A 48 11.66 -7.40 40.77
N LEU A 49 10.87 -8.47 40.90
CA LEU A 49 11.29 -9.83 40.56
C LEU A 49 11.49 -10.02 39.06
N ALA A 50 10.62 -9.43 38.23
CA ALA A 50 10.79 -9.42 36.78
C ALA A 50 12.08 -8.69 36.35
N ASP A 51 12.39 -7.57 37.00
CA ASP A 51 13.64 -6.80 36.80
C ASP A 51 14.90 -7.56 37.22
N TRP A 52 14.85 -8.30 38.32
CA TRP A 52 15.99 -9.14 38.73
C TRP A 52 16.18 -10.33 37.81
N LYS A 53 15.08 -10.96 37.38
CA LYS A 53 15.12 -12.09 36.45
C LYS A 53 15.68 -11.69 35.09
N SER A 54 15.31 -10.52 34.55
CA SER A 54 15.86 -9.99 33.30
C SER A 54 17.34 -9.62 33.42
N LYS A 55 17.79 -9.11 34.58
CA LYS A 55 19.21 -8.79 34.83
C LYS A 55 20.08 -10.04 34.99
N LEU A 56 19.60 -11.06 35.70
CA LEU A 56 20.35 -12.28 36.01
C LEU A 56 20.30 -13.31 34.87
N PHE A 57 19.22 -13.33 34.09
CA PHE A 57 19.01 -14.28 33.00
C PHE A 57 18.52 -13.54 31.74
N PRO A 58 19.39 -12.73 31.11
CA PRO A 58 19.00 -12.01 29.90
C PRO A 58 18.59 -13.01 28.83
N SER A 59 17.46 -12.73 28.19
CA SER A 59 16.96 -13.54 27.07
C SER A 59 18.02 -13.66 25.96
N PRO A 60 17.99 -14.72 25.13
CA PRO A 60 18.88 -14.80 23.96
C PRO A 60 18.86 -13.53 23.09
N LEU A 61 17.67 -12.92 22.94
CA LEU A 61 17.47 -11.64 22.25
C LEU A 61 18.31 -10.52 22.87
N GLU A 62 18.26 -10.33 24.19
CA GLU A 62 19.05 -9.30 24.88
C GLU A 62 20.55 -9.52 24.74
N LYS A 63 21.01 -10.77 24.79
CA LYS A 63 22.43 -11.10 24.58
C LYS A 63 22.88 -10.72 23.17
N TRP A 64 22.13 -11.10 22.14
CA TRP A 64 22.45 -10.76 20.76
C TRP A 64 22.39 -9.23 20.50
N ILE A 65 21.40 -8.54 21.09
CA ILE A 65 21.27 -7.07 20.99
C ILE A 65 22.41 -6.33 21.70
N LYS A 66 22.92 -6.87 22.82
CA LYS A 66 24.11 -6.34 23.50
C LYS A 66 25.38 -6.57 22.68
N ALA A 67 25.51 -7.76 22.11
CA ALA A 67 26.61 -8.13 21.21
C ALA A 67 26.52 -7.48 19.82
N GLN A 68 25.39 -6.83 19.50
CA GLN A 68 25.13 -6.17 18.21
C GLN A 68 25.23 -7.13 17.01
N VAL A 69 24.82 -8.39 17.19
CA VAL A 69 24.85 -9.41 16.12
C VAL A 69 24.04 -8.92 14.92
N HIS A 70 24.61 -8.93 13.72
CA HIS A 70 23.85 -8.48 12.56
C HIS A 70 22.70 -9.46 12.28
N PRO A 71 21.49 -9.01 11.89
CA PRO A 71 20.36 -9.92 11.64
C PRO A 71 20.66 -10.99 10.59
N THR A 72 21.48 -10.70 9.57
CA THR A 72 21.96 -11.70 8.59
C THR A 72 22.76 -12.83 9.25
N ASP A 73 23.66 -12.50 10.17
CA ASP A 73 24.50 -13.50 10.85
C ASP A 73 23.64 -14.37 11.77
N LEU A 74 22.66 -13.76 12.43
CA LEU A 74 21.72 -14.48 13.27
C LEU A 74 20.80 -15.39 12.43
N TYR A 75 20.39 -14.96 11.24
CA TYR A 75 19.62 -15.77 10.30
C TYR A 75 20.37 -17.06 9.94
N ALA A 76 21.67 -16.95 9.66
CA ALA A 76 22.55 -18.08 9.39
C ALA A 76 22.76 -18.96 10.65
N THR A 77 23.00 -18.34 11.81
CA THR A 77 23.20 -19.04 13.09
C THR A 77 21.98 -19.89 13.47
N LEU A 78 20.78 -19.38 13.19
CA LEU A 78 19.52 -20.08 13.44
C LEU A 78 19.17 -21.11 12.35
N ARG A 79 20.06 -21.29 11.35
CA ARG A 79 19.93 -22.24 10.23
C ARG A 79 18.62 -22.08 9.46
N LEU A 80 18.12 -20.85 9.38
CA LEU A 80 16.83 -20.55 8.75
C LEU A 80 16.83 -20.80 7.24
N ALA A 81 18.01 -20.71 6.61
CA ALA A 81 18.20 -21.07 5.22
C ALA A 81 17.91 -22.54 4.90
N GLU A 82 18.11 -23.42 5.88
CA GLU A 82 17.93 -24.87 5.73
C GLU A 82 16.48 -25.31 5.99
N THR A 83 15.62 -24.40 6.47
CA THR A 83 14.22 -24.66 6.85
C THR A 83 13.25 -24.26 5.72
N SER A 84 13.69 -24.33 4.45
CA SER A 84 13.01 -23.71 3.30
C SER A 84 11.55 -24.13 3.10
N THR A 85 11.17 -25.34 3.51
CA THR A 85 9.77 -25.78 3.58
C THR A 85 9.18 -25.41 4.95
N ASN A 86 8.26 -24.44 4.98
CA ASN A 86 7.52 -23.98 6.18
C ASN A 86 8.31 -23.06 7.13
N LEU A 87 9.20 -22.22 6.59
CA LEU A 87 9.96 -21.23 7.36
C LEU A 87 9.05 -20.39 8.29
N GLU A 88 7.85 -20.02 7.82
CA GLU A 88 6.84 -19.26 8.56
C GLU A 88 6.37 -19.93 9.86
N HIS A 89 6.48 -21.26 9.96
CA HIS A 89 6.08 -22.04 11.14
C HIS A 89 7.25 -22.37 12.06
N ALA A 90 8.49 -22.07 11.64
CA ALA A 90 9.67 -22.31 12.44
C ALA A 90 9.72 -21.35 13.65
N SER A 91 9.82 -21.91 14.86
CA SER A 91 9.97 -21.12 16.10
C SER A 91 11.19 -20.18 16.04
N ASN A 92 12.28 -20.64 15.40
CA ASN A 92 13.47 -19.85 15.16
C ASN A 92 13.23 -18.67 14.21
N PHE A 93 12.34 -18.80 13.23
CA PHE A 93 12.00 -17.70 12.32
C PHE A 93 11.24 -16.61 13.06
N ASN A 94 10.26 -16.98 13.88
CA ASN A 94 9.56 -16.03 14.75
C ASN A 94 10.49 -15.36 15.77
N LEU A 95 11.48 -16.09 16.30
CA LEU A 95 12.52 -15.52 17.15
C LEU A 95 13.39 -14.51 16.39
N TRP A 96 13.76 -14.83 15.14
CA TRP A 96 14.54 -13.95 14.28
C TRP A 96 13.78 -12.67 13.89
N LEU A 97 12.49 -12.77 13.56
CA LEU A 97 11.67 -11.58 13.27
C LEU A 97 11.62 -10.63 14.49
N LYS A 98 11.38 -11.17 15.69
CA LYS A 98 11.44 -10.37 16.93
C LYS A 98 12.81 -9.73 17.14
N TYR A 99 13.88 -10.43 16.80
CA TYR A 99 15.23 -9.89 16.87
C TYR A 99 15.43 -8.73 15.88
N VAL A 100 14.97 -8.88 14.64
CA VAL A 100 15.04 -7.84 13.61
C VAL A 100 14.34 -6.56 14.09
N ASP A 101 13.15 -6.69 14.67
CA ASP A 101 12.39 -5.55 15.23
C ASP A 101 13.18 -4.85 16.34
N MET A 102 13.72 -5.62 17.30
CA MET A 102 14.53 -5.08 18.39
C MET A 102 15.83 -4.42 17.90
N TYR A 103 16.46 -5.02 16.89
CA TYR A 103 17.69 -4.51 16.29
C TYR A 103 17.44 -3.17 15.61
N ARG A 104 16.41 -3.08 14.78
CA ARG A 104 15.98 -1.85 14.10
C ARG A 104 15.50 -0.78 15.07
N ALA A 105 14.78 -1.15 16.13
CA ALA A 105 14.37 -0.19 17.16
C ALA A 105 15.57 0.43 17.88
N LYS A 106 16.65 -0.34 18.10
CA LYS A 106 17.86 0.15 18.77
C LYS A 106 18.81 0.93 17.86
N LYS A 107 18.94 0.52 16.59
CA LYS A 107 19.94 1.05 15.66
C LYS A 107 19.38 2.01 14.62
N GLY A 108 18.10 1.87 14.28
CA GLY A 108 17.43 2.52 13.16
C GLY A 108 17.21 1.56 11.99
N ASN A 109 16.15 1.81 11.21
CA ASN A 109 15.75 0.96 10.08
C ASN A 109 16.81 0.84 8.97
N SER A 110 17.71 1.83 8.85
CA SER A 110 18.76 1.87 7.82
C SER A 110 19.93 0.89 8.08
N TRP A 111 19.96 0.24 9.24
CA TRP A 111 21.01 -0.74 9.58
C TRP A 111 20.66 -2.17 9.17
N PHE A 112 19.43 -2.41 8.77
CA PHE A 112 19.02 -3.68 8.18
C PHE A 112 17.76 -3.45 7.35
N TRP A 113 17.90 -3.34 6.03
CA TRP A 113 16.82 -2.95 5.13
C TRP A 113 15.86 -4.10 4.82
N ASP A 114 14.62 -3.78 4.44
CA ASP A 114 13.67 -4.79 3.98
C ASP A 114 14.14 -5.52 2.72
N SER A 115 14.94 -4.85 1.87
CA SER A 115 15.61 -5.46 0.72
C SER A 115 16.65 -6.51 1.10
N GLU A 116 17.30 -6.37 2.26
CA GLU A 116 18.24 -7.38 2.77
C GLU A 116 17.48 -8.63 3.22
N MET A 117 16.33 -8.47 3.88
CA MET A 117 15.45 -9.61 4.21
C MET A 117 15.00 -10.36 2.95
N VAL A 118 14.59 -9.63 1.90
CA VAL A 118 14.25 -10.22 0.60
C VAL A 118 15.45 -10.99 0.01
N GLY A 119 16.66 -10.43 0.11
CA GLY A 119 17.88 -11.11 -0.32
C GLY A 119 18.13 -12.43 0.43
N LEU A 120 17.92 -12.45 1.74
CA LEU A 120 18.05 -13.68 2.54
C LEU A 120 17.04 -14.75 2.11
N PHE A 121 15.79 -14.36 1.83
CA PHE A 121 14.77 -15.31 1.37
C PHE A 121 15.09 -15.85 -0.02
N ARG A 122 15.51 -14.99 -0.95
CA ARG A 122 15.87 -15.40 -2.32
C ARG A 122 17.07 -16.34 -2.43
N ASN A 123 17.96 -16.30 -1.45
CA ASN A 123 19.08 -17.24 -1.39
C ASN A 123 18.63 -18.69 -1.14
N THR A 124 17.39 -18.89 -0.69
CA THR A 124 16.93 -20.18 -0.14
C THR A 124 15.63 -20.67 -0.76
N MET A 125 14.88 -19.80 -1.44
CA MET A 125 13.62 -20.14 -2.10
C MET A 125 13.40 -19.30 -3.38
N PRO A 126 12.68 -19.83 -4.38
CA PRO A 126 12.33 -19.08 -5.60
C PRO A 126 11.41 -17.90 -5.31
N ASP A 127 11.35 -16.94 -6.25
CA ASP A 127 10.57 -15.69 -6.09
C ASP A 127 9.10 -15.92 -5.72
N ASP A 128 8.45 -16.95 -6.28
CA ASP A 128 7.06 -17.30 -5.95
C ASP A 128 6.89 -17.66 -4.46
N ASP A 129 7.86 -18.37 -3.89
CA ASP A 129 7.88 -18.72 -2.47
C ASP A 129 8.19 -17.51 -1.58
N VAL A 130 9.11 -16.64 -2.02
CA VAL A 130 9.40 -15.38 -1.33
C VAL A 130 8.17 -14.49 -1.26
N VAL A 131 7.43 -14.34 -2.37
CA VAL A 131 6.21 -13.54 -2.40
C VAL A 131 5.12 -14.13 -1.50
N ARG A 132 4.98 -15.46 -1.46
CA ARG A 132 4.06 -16.13 -0.52
C ARG A 132 4.47 -15.83 0.93
N LEU A 133 5.75 -15.97 1.28
CA LEU A 133 6.24 -15.69 2.62
C LEU A 133 5.99 -14.23 3.02
N ILE A 134 6.28 -13.28 2.14
CA ILE A 134 6.03 -11.85 2.40
C ILE A 134 4.53 -11.60 2.60
N HIS A 135 3.66 -12.25 1.84
CA HIS A 135 2.22 -12.14 2.05
C HIS A 135 1.79 -12.69 3.41
N ILE A 136 2.39 -13.77 3.91
CA ILE A 136 2.14 -14.29 5.26
C ILE A 136 2.63 -13.28 6.31
N LEU A 137 3.84 -12.73 6.16
CA LEU A 137 4.38 -11.69 7.05
C LEU A 137 3.44 -10.49 7.13
N ARG A 138 2.85 -10.09 6.00
CA ARG A 138 1.91 -8.97 5.91
C ARG A 138 0.67 -9.13 6.80
N GLN A 139 0.24 -10.37 7.07
CA GLN A 139 -0.91 -10.65 7.94
C GLN A 139 -0.59 -10.41 9.43
N ASN A 140 0.68 -10.29 9.80
CA ASN A 140 1.08 -9.86 11.14
C ASN A 140 1.10 -8.32 11.19
N PRO A 141 0.29 -7.67 12.05
CA PRO A 141 0.24 -6.20 12.12
C PRO A 141 1.60 -5.51 12.30
N GLY A 142 2.52 -6.12 13.06
CA GLY A 142 3.87 -5.57 13.27
C GLY A 142 4.77 -5.63 12.03
N MET A 143 4.44 -6.46 11.05
CA MET A 143 5.22 -6.71 9.84
C MET A 143 4.54 -6.18 8.57
N LYS A 144 3.32 -5.64 8.66
CA LYS A 144 2.55 -5.20 7.48
C LYS A 144 3.33 -4.20 6.61
N ASP A 145 3.79 -3.10 7.21
CA ASP A 145 4.48 -2.05 6.46
C ASP A 145 5.83 -2.52 5.90
N HIS A 146 6.51 -3.40 6.63
CA HIS A 146 7.74 -4.04 6.15
C HIS A 146 7.45 -4.94 4.95
N ALA A 147 6.41 -5.77 5.02
CA ALA A 147 5.99 -6.63 3.93
C ALA A 147 5.54 -5.81 2.70
N ASP A 148 4.80 -4.72 2.89
CA ASP A 148 4.42 -3.80 1.80
C ASP A 148 5.67 -3.22 1.11
N ARG A 149 6.69 -2.84 1.89
CA ARG A 149 7.99 -2.37 1.35
C ARG A 149 8.77 -3.47 0.63
N MET A 150 8.73 -4.72 1.10
CA MET A 150 9.35 -5.86 0.41
C MET A 150 8.65 -6.15 -0.92
N GLN A 151 7.31 -6.12 -0.95
CA GLN A 151 6.54 -6.33 -2.19
C GLN A 151 6.85 -5.24 -3.22
N ILE A 152 6.83 -3.96 -2.84
CA ILE A 152 7.13 -2.88 -3.80
C ILE A 152 8.58 -2.92 -4.30
N TYR A 153 9.53 -3.30 -3.43
CA TYR A 153 10.92 -3.54 -3.82
C TYR A 153 11.01 -4.62 -4.89
N MET A 154 10.43 -5.79 -4.65
CA MET A 154 10.42 -6.89 -5.62
C MET A 154 9.66 -6.53 -6.91
N PHE A 155 8.55 -5.79 -6.81
CA PHE A 155 7.73 -5.35 -7.94
C PHE A 155 8.47 -4.44 -8.91
N THR A 156 9.36 -3.59 -8.38
CA THR A 156 10.09 -2.57 -9.15
C THR A 156 11.39 -3.09 -9.76
N GLN A 157 11.90 -4.24 -9.33
CA GLN A 157 13.17 -4.77 -9.80
C GLN A 157 13.15 -5.37 -11.20
N ALA A 158 12.19 -6.26 -11.49
CA ALA A 158 12.16 -7.04 -12.71
C ALA A 158 10.74 -7.35 -13.17
N LYS A 159 10.55 -7.51 -14.48
CA LYS A 159 9.24 -7.81 -15.08
C LYS A 159 8.67 -9.16 -14.62
N ASP A 160 9.52 -10.17 -14.47
CA ASP A 160 9.08 -11.51 -14.07
C ASP A 160 8.65 -11.53 -12.59
N THR A 161 9.46 -10.96 -11.69
CA THR A 161 9.07 -10.80 -10.29
C THR A 161 7.78 -9.98 -10.13
N ARG A 162 7.62 -8.92 -10.93
CA ARG A 162 6.38 -8.13 -10.96
C ARG A 162 5.18 -8.99 -11.33
N LYS A 163 5.31 -9.86 -12.34
CA LYS A 163 4.26 -10.79 -12.74
C LYS A 163 3.92 -11.74 -11.59
N THR A 164 4.92 -12.33 -10.94
CA THR A 164 4.72 -13.19 -9.75
C THR A 164 3.92 -12.47 -8.66
N ILE A 165 4.26 -11.22 -8.35
CA ILE A 165 3.55 -10.44 -7.32
C ILE A 165 2.09 -10.17 -7.73
N ILE A 166 1.86 -9.76 -8.97
CA ILE A 166 0.51 -9.52 -9.49
C ILE A 166 -0.32 -10.81 -9.45
N ASP A 167 0.26 -11.94 -9.85
CA ASP A 167 -0.41 -13.24 -9.84
C ASP A 167 -0.70 -13.71 -8.40
N ALA A 168 0.20 -13.41 -7.45
CA ALA A 168 -0.02 -13.67 -6.03
C ALA A 168 -1.18 -12.83 -5.47
N TRP A 169 -1.20 -11.51 -5.72
CA TRP A 169 -2.31 -10.64 -5.34
C TRP A 169 -3.65 -11.12 -5.90
N LEU A 170 -3.67 -11.51 -7.18
CA LEU A 170 -4.88 -12.05 -7.81
C LEU A 170 -5.31 -13.38 -7.19
N ARG A 171 -4.36 -14.26 -6.83
CA ARG A 171 -4.65 -15.54 -6.20
C ARG A 171 -5.26 -15.35 -4.82
N THR A 172 -4.76 -14.40 -4.03
CA THR A 172 -5.24 -14.10 -2.68
C THR A 172 -6.42 -13.13 -2.65
N ASN A 173 -6.92 -12.68 -3.81
CA ASN A 173 -7.95 -11.64 -3.94
C ASN A 173 -7.58 -10.37 -3.15
N GLU A 174 -6.33 -9.92 -3.27
CA GLU A 174 -5.88 -8.71 -2.60
C GLU A 174 -6.73 -7.51 -3.06
N ASN A 175 -7.27 -6.76 -2.12
CA ASN A 175 -8.20 -5.68 -2.46
C ASN A 175 -7.48 -4.61 -3.31
N PRO A 176 -8.06 -4.09 -4.42
CA PRO A 176 -7.47 -3.03 -5.21
C PRO A 176 -7.01 -1.79 -4.42
N MET A 177 -7.67 -1.42 -3.32
CA MET A 177 -7.20 -0.34 -2.43
C MET A 177 -5.95 -0.74 -1.66
N GLU A 178 -5.84 -2.00 -1.23
CA GLU A 178 -4.63 -2.50 -0.59
C GLU A 178 -3.46 -2.53 -1.58
N VAL A 179 -3.69 -2.96 -2.82
CA VAL A 179 -2.66 -2.90 -3.88
C VAL A 179 -2.27 -1.45 -4.19
N PHE A 180 -3.22 -0.52 -4.19
CA PHE A 180 -2.94 0.91 -4.33
C PHE A 180 -2.00 1.43 -3.23
N ASN A 181 -2.21 0.99 -1.99
CA ASN A 181 -1.39 1.32 -0.83
C ASN A 181 0.02 0.72 -0.95
N ILE A 182 0.12 -0.57 -1.30
CA ILE A 182 1.39 -1.28 -1.49
C ILE A 182 2.23 -0.59 -2.58
N LEU A 183 1.61 -0.17 -3.68
CA LEU A 183 2.25 0.55 -4.77
C LEU A 183 2.61 2.02 -4.41
N GLN A 184 2.24 2.46 -3.21
CA GLN A 184 2.47 3.79 -2.66
C GLN A 184 1.84 4.90 -3.50
N LEU A 185 0.70 4.62 -4.15
CA LEU A 185 0.04 5.56 -5.05
C LEU A 185 -0.66 6.71 -4.31
N LYS A 186 -0.94 6.57 -3.01
CA LYS A 186 -1.49 7.64 -2.15
C LYS A 186 -0.60 8.88 -2.09
N ASN A 187 0.72 8.68 -2.20
CA ASN A 187 1.72 9.73 -2.07
C ASN A 187 2.45 9.99 -3.41
N ALA A 188 2.00 9.33 -4.49
CA ALA A 188 2.63 9.48 -5.80
C ALA A 188 2.12 10.74 -6.47
N HIS A 189 3.01 11.52 -7.07
CA HIS A 189 2.61 12.55 -8.00
C HIS A 189 2.15 11.87 -9.30
N ILE A 190 0.86 11.93 -9.60
CA ILE A 190 0.30 11.41 -10.85
C ILE A 190 -0.08 12.58 -11.76
N GLY A 191 0.24 12.44 -13.05
CA GLY A 191 -0.02 13.45 -14.05
C GLY A 191 0.30 12.91 -15.43
N ALA A 192 -0.24 13.50 -16.49
CA ALA A 192 -0.10 12.98 -17.85
C ALA A 192 1.35 12.87 -18.34
N PHE A 193 2.26 13.67 -17.77
CA PHE A 193 3.68 13.71 -18.13
C PHE A 193 4.60 12.96 -17.15
N GLU A 194 4.01 12.32 -16.15
CA GLU A 194 4.74 11.58 -15.11
C GLU A 194 4.97 10.11 -15.49
N ASN A 195 5.91 9.46 -14.80
CA ASN A 195 6.07 8.01 -14.88
C ASN A 195 4.96 7.30 -14.10
N ASN A 196 3.89 6.95 -14.82
CA ASN A 196 2.70 6.31 -14.26
C ASN A 196 2.75 4.76 -14.30
N GLU A 197 3.93 4.14 -14.38
CA GLU A 197 4.03 2.68 -14.51
C GLU A 197 3.27 1.94 -13.39
N LYS A 198 3.45 2.37 -12.13
CA LYS A 198 2.75 1.77 -10.98
C LYS A 198 1.23 1.96 -11.07
N LEU A 199 0.77 3.14 -11.48
CA LEU A 199 -0.65 3.43 -11.70
C LEU A 199 -1.23 2.53 -12.81
N PHE A 200 -0.53 2.38 -13.93
CA PHE A 200 -0.98 1.53 -15.04
C PHE A 200 -1.04 0.06 -14.65
N GLN A 201 -0.09 -0.43 -13.85
CA GLN A 201 -0.15 -1.79 -13.32
C GLN A 201 -1.29 -1.97 -12.33
N TRP A 202 -1.57 -0.98 -11.49
CA TRP A 202 -2.73 -0.98 -10.61
C TRP A 202 -4.05 -1.02 -11.40
N LEU A 203 -4.21 -0.22 -12.45
CA LEU A 203 -5.41 -0.26 -13.30
C LEU A 203 -5.58 -1.64 -13.97
N LYS A 204 -4.49 -2.23 -14.51
CA LYS A 204 -4.52 -3.58 -15.09
C LYS A 204 -4.88 -4.64 -14.05
N TYR A 205 -4.34 -4.52 -12.84
CA TYR A 205 -4.68 -5.38 -11.72
C TYR A 205 -6.17 -5.28 -11.40
N THR A 206 -6.71 -4.08 -11.23
CA THR A 206 -8.12 -3.84 -10.91
C THR A 206 -9.05 -4.41 -11.98
N ILE A 207 -8.71 -4.28 -13.26
CA ILE A 207 -9.48 -4.91 -14.35
C ILE A 207 -9.54 -6.44 -14.18
N LYS A 208 -8.38 -7.08 -13.93
CA LYS A 208 -8.32 -8.54 -13.70
C LYS A 208 -9.05 -8.95 -12.42
N TYR A 209 -8.94 -8.17 -11.36
CA TYR A 209 -9.63 -8.39 -10.09
C TYR A 209 -11.15 -8.37 -10.29
N ARG A 210 -11.70 -7.33 -10.94
CA ARG A 210 -13.13 -7.23 -11.25
C ARG A 210 -13.64 -8.40 -12.09
N ALA A 211 -12.86 -8.83 -13.08
CA ALA A 211 -13.24 -9.95 -13.94
C ALA A 211 -13.31 -11.29 -13.17
N LYS A 212 -12.53 -11.42 -12.09
CA LYS A 212 -12.56 -12.59 -11.19
C LYS A 212 -13.62 -12.46 -10.09
N SER A 213 -13.86 -11.23 -9.62
CA SER A 213 -14.84 -10.92 -8.58
C SER A 213 -16.26 -11.06 -9.12
N LYS A 214 -17.19 -11.49 -8.27
CA LYS A 214 -18.63 -11.50 -8.57
C LYS A 214 -19.34 -10.24 -8.09
N ASP A 215 -18.61 -9.31 -7.46
CA ASP A 215 -19.18 -8.06 -6.99
C ASP A 215 -18.98 -6.91 -8.00
N ASN A 216 -19.86 -5.92 -7.92
CA ASN A 216 -19.75 -4.70 -8.70
C ASN A 216 -18.81 -3.68 -8.04
N SER A 217 -17.82 -4.12 -7.26
CA SER A 217 -16.91 -3.20 -6.57
C SER A 217 -15.92 -2.56 -7.55
N PHE A 218 -15.39 -1.40 -7.15
CA PHE A 218 -14.39 -0.65 -7.91
C PHE A 218 -14.87 -0.26 -9.30
N GLN A 219 -16.06 0.31 -9.48
CA GLN A 219 -16.45 0.85 -10.79
C GLN A 219 -15.48 1.94 -11.27
N ASP A 220 -15.50 2.29 -12.56
CA ASP A 220 -14.60 3.32 -13.09
C ASP A 220 -14.83 4.68 -12.41
N THR A 221 -16.07 4.96 -12.00
CA THR A 221 -16.42 6.13 -11.16
C THR A 221 -15.71 6.11 -9.81
N ASP A 222 -15.66 4.94 -9.16
CA ASP A 222 -15.01 4.77 -7.87
C ASP A 222 -13.51 5.00 -8.01
N LEU A 223 -12.90 4.48 -9.08
CA LEU A 223 -11.47 4.70 -9.35
C LEU A 223 -11.15 6.17 -9.58
N VAL A 224 -11.98 6.89 -10.37
CA VAL A 224 -11.80 8.32 -10.60
C VAL A 224 -11.88 9.09 -9.29
N GLN A 225 -12.90 8.84 -8.47
CA GLN A 225 -13.07 9.50 -7.18
C GLN A 225 -11.90 9.19 -6.24
N TYR A 226 -11.43 7.95 -6.23
CA TYR A 226 -10.30 7.53 -5.42
C TYR A 226 -9.00 8.23 -5.82
N LEU A 227 -8.72 8.36 -7.12
CA LEU A 227 -7.55 9.10 -7.61
C LEU A 227 -7.63 10.60 -7.25
N LYS A 228 -8.81 11.21 -7.38
CA LYS A 228 -9.06 12.61 -6.96
C LYS A 228 -8.81 12.81 -5.47
N MET A 229 -9.29 11.90 -4.63
CA MET A 229 -9.14 11.97 -3.17
C MET A 229 -7.67 12.07 -2.72
N TYR A 230 -6.75 11.39 -3.40
CA TYR A 230 -5.33 11.39 -3.06
C TYR A 230 -4.47 12.36 -3.86
N ASN A 231 -5.05 13.10 -4.81
CA ASN A 231 -4.36 14.08 -5.66
C ASN A 231 -5.14 15.40 -5.70
N VAL A 232 -5.36 15.98 -4.52
CA VAL A 232 -6.24 17.15 -4.30
C VAL A 232 -5.79 18.42 -5.02
N TRP A 233 -4.53 18.49 -5.45
CA TRP A 233 -3.97 19.63 -6.18
C TRP A 233 -4.08 19.47 -7.70
N THR A 234 -4.46 18.29 -8.17
CA THR A 234 -4.61 17.99 -9.60
C THR A 234 -6.00 18.40 -10.06
N ASN A 235 -6.07 19.28 -11.06
CA ASN A 235 -7.35 19.74 -11.58
C ASN A 235 -8.00 18.71 -12.54
N GLU A 236 -9.28 18.87 -12.84
CA GLU A 236 -10.02 17.94 -13.70
C GLU A 236 -9.42 17.80 -15.11
N ALA A 237 -8.87 18.87 -15.69
CA ALA A 237 -8.25 18.80 -17.00
C ALA A 237 -6.94 18.00 -16.99
N GLU A 238 -6.16 18.08 -15.90
CA GLU A 238 -4.98 17.23 -15.71
C GLU A 238 -5.36 15.76 -15.58
N PHE A 239 -6.43 15.42 -14.84
CA PHE A 239 -6.96 14.06 -14.80
C PHE A 239 -7.44 13.58 -16.16
N ALA A 240 -8.20 14.40 -16.89
CA ALA A 240 -8.65 14.06 -18.24
C ALA A 240 -7.47 13.82 -19.20
N THR A 241 -6.38 14.57 -19.02
CA THR A 241 -5.14 14.40 -19.81
C THR A 241 -4.39 13.13 -19.41
N LEU A 242 -4.33 12.81 -18.11
CA LEU A 242 -3.78 11.53 -17.62
C LEU A 242 -4.54 10.34 -18.22
N PHE A 243 -5.88 10.43 -18.27
CA PHE A 243 -6.70 9.39 -18.90
C PHE A 243 -6.57 9.37 -20.43
N GLN A 244 -6.27 10.51 -21.06
CA GLN A 244 -5.91 10.55 -22.48
C GLN A 244 -4.65 9.72 -22.77
N VAL A 245 -3.61 9.87 -21.94
CA VAL A 245 -2.37 9.05 -22.06
C VAL A 245 -2.64 7.59 -21.71
N THR A 246 -3.49 7.33 -20.71
CA THR A 246 -3.87 5.97 -20.32
C THR A 246 -4.48 5.17 -21.47
N LYS A 247 -5.19 5.83 -22.40
CA LYS A 247 -5.80 5.18 -23.57
C LYS A 247 -4.79 4.56 -24.52
N GLU A 248 -3.58 5.12 -24.57
CA GLU A 248 -2.49 4.65 -25.43
C GLU A 248 -1.73 3.47 -24.83
N VAL A 249 -1.98 3.14 -23.55
CA VAL A 249 -1.35 2.01 -22.88
C VAL A 249 -2.07 0.71 -23.25
N SER A 250 -1.32 -0.26 -23.78
CA SER A 250 -1.82 -1.60 -24.11
C SER A 250 -2.61 -2.22 -22.94
N GLY A 251 -3.86 -2.59 -23.22
CA GLY A 251 -4.81 -3.15 -22.25
C GLY A 251 -5.58 -2.14 -21.40
N LEU A 252 -5.36 -0.83 -21.56
CA LEU A 252 -6.02 0.23 -20.78
C LEU A 252 -6.89 1.19 -21.61
N LYS A 253 -7.03 0.97 -22.92
CA LYS A 253 -7.83 1.83 -23.81
C LYS A 253 -9.25 2.09 -23.28
N ALA A 254 -10.00 1.02 -23.00
CA ALA A 254 -11.40 1.13 -22.58
C ALA A 254 -11.56 1.84 -21.22
N ILE A 255 -10.72 1.52 -20.23
CA ILE A 255 -10.80 2.17 -18.92
C ILE A 255 -10.36 3.65 -19.00
N GLY A 256 -9.35 3.96 -19.82
CA GLY A 256 -8.95 5.35 -20.07
C GLY A 256 -10.06 6.16 -20.74
N GLU A 257 -10.76 5.60 -21.73
CA GLU A 257 -11.94 6.23 -22.36
C GLU A 257 -13.07 6.47 -21.36
N SER A 258 -13.39 5.46 -20.55
CA SER A 258 -14.44 5.53 -19.53
C SER A 258 -14.14 6.59 -18.47
N MET A 259 -12.95 6.55 -17.86
CA MET A 259 -12.54 7.50 -16.82
C MET A 259 -12.44 8.93 -17.36
N GLN A 260 -11.95 9.13 -18.59
CA GLN A 260 -11.94 10.44 -19.24
C GLN A 260 -13.36 10.97 -19.48
N THR A 261 -14.28 10.11 -19.94
CA THR A 261 -15.68 10.47 -20.17
C THR A 261 -16.38 10.88 -18.88
N ILE A 262 -16.10 10.20 -17.76
CA ILE A 262 -16.63 10.54 -16.43
C ILE A 262 -16.25 11.98 -16.06
N ILE A 263 -14.98 12.36 -16.23
CA ILE A 263 -14.51 13.72 -15.96
C ILE A 263 -15.20 14.74 -16.86
N PHE A 264 -15.30 14.46 -18.16
CA PHE A 264 -15.93 15.38 -19.11
C PHE A 264 -17.41 15.62 -18.79
N LYS A 265 -18.17 14.55 -18.51
CA LYS A 265 -19.57 14.66 -18.12
C LYS A 265 -19.75 15.45 -16.83
N GLU A 266 -18.89 15.22 -15.83
CA GLU A 266 -18.90 15.99 -14.58
C GLU A 266 -18.72 17.49 -14.84
N LEU A 267 -17.75 17.87 -15.68
CA LEU A 267 -17.50 19.27 -16.03
C LEU A 267 -18.67 19.89 -16.81
N ILE A 268 -19.21 19.19 -17.81
CA ILE A 268 -20.35 19.67 -18.61
C ILE A 268 -21.60 19.86 -17.74
N MET A 269 -21.84 18.97 -16.78
CA MET A 269 -22.94 19.12 -15.81
C MET A 269 -22.73 20.31 -14.87
N LYS A 270 -21.48 20.63 -14.52
CA LYS A 270 -21.11 21.83 -13.75
C LYS A 270 -21.15 23.12 -14.59
N GLY A 271 -21.51 23.05 -15.88
CA GLY A 271 -21.64 24.21 -16.76
C GLY A 271 -20.34 24.68 -17.41
N TRP A 272 -19.28 23.86 -17.41
CA TRP A 272 -18.05 24.20 -18.11
C TRP A 272 -18.23 24.10 -19.62
N ASP A 273 -17.93 25.18 -20.33
CA ASP A 273 -17.87 25.21 -21.78
C ASP A 273 -16.45 24.81 -22.29
N PRO A 274 -16.30 24.54 -23.60
CA PRO A 274 -14.99 24.18 -24.16
C PRO A 274 -13.92 25.27 -24.07
N THR A 275 -14.29 26.54 -24.00
CA THR A 275 -13.34 27.65 -23.83
C THR A 275 -12.77 27.65 -22.41
N ASP A 276 -13.61 27.42 -21.41
CA ASP A 276 -13.19 27.31 -20.01
C ASP A 276 -12.34 26.05 -19.79
N PHE A 277 -12.72 24.93 -20.41
CA PHE A 277 -11.90 23.72 -20.35
C PHE A 277 -10.53 23.92 -21.02
N ALA A 278 -10.45 24.63 -22.15
CA ALA A 278 -9.19 24.97 -22.80
C ALA A 278 -8.29 25.84 -21.91
N LYS A 279 -8.86 26.77 -21.12
CA LYS A 279 -8.11 27.54 -20.12
C LYS A 279 -7.63 26.65 -18.98
N LEU A 280 -8.45 25.73 -18.49
CA LEU A 280 -8.09 24.81 -17.42
C LEU A 280 -6.91 23.90 -17.81
N LEU A 281 -6.91 23.38 -19.04
CA LEU A 281 -5.81 22.59 -19.61
C LEU A 281 -4.48 23.36 -19.70
N ALA A 282 -4.51 24.69 -19.76
CA ALA A 282 -3.31 25.52 -19.78
C ALA A 282 -2.65 25.67 -18.40
N ILE A 283 -3.33 25.27 -17.32
CA ILE A 283 -2.83 25.32 -15.95
C ILE A 283 -2.22 23.95 -15.59
N PRO A 284 -0.99 23.88 -15.05
CA PRO A 284 -0.10 24.98 -14.62
C PRO A 284 0.89 25.50 -15.69
N TYR A 285 0.79 25.04 -16.94
CA TYR A 285 1.84 25.20 -17.96
C TYR A 285 1.97 26.59 -18.61
N SER A 286 1.03 27.51 -18.37
CA SER A 286 0.98 28.87 -18.93
C SER A 286 1.09 28.98 -20.46
N ILE A 287 0.79 27.89 -21.18
CA ILE A 287 0.76 27.83 -22.65
C ILE A 287 -0.65 27.49 -23.13
N SER A 288 -1.12 28.24 -24.12
CA SER A 288 -2.42 27.96 -24.75
C SER A 288 -2.37 26.61 -25.46
N VAL A 289 -3.37 25.77 -25.19
CA VAL A 289 -3.53 24.44 -25.83
C VAL A 289 -3.59 24.55 -27.35
N LEU A 290 -4.13 25.65 -27.88
CA LEU A 290 -4.24 25.91 -29.32
C LEU A 290 -2.88 26.10 -30.02
N LYS A 291 -1.80 26.32 -29.26
CA LYS A 291 -0.43 26.44 -29.78
C LYS A 291 0.36 25.13 -29.70
N LEU A 292 -0.25 24.08 -29.15
CA LEU A 292 0.41 22.79 -28.97
C LEU A 292 0.33 21.95 -30.24
N SER A 293 1.28 21.01 -30.37
CA SER A 293 1.22 20.00 -31.42
C SER A 293 0.01 19.09 -31.22
N GLU A 294 -0.55 18.58 -32.33
CA GLU A 294 -1.56 17.51 -32.33
C GLU A 294 -1.13 16.24 -31.59
N ARG A 295 0.19 16.06 -31.40
CA ARG A 295 0.76 14.94 -30.64
C ARG A 295 0.72 15.19 -29.13
N ASP A 296 0.54 16.43 -28.68
CA ASP A 296 0.48 16.76 -27.26
C ASP A 296 -0.79 16.17 -26.63
N PRO A 297 -0.68 15.45 -25.50
CA PRO A 297 -1.84 14.88 -24.81
C PRO A 297 -2.93 15.89 -24.47
N ARG A 298 -2.58 17.16 -24.17
CA ARG A 298 -3.56 18.21 -23.84
C ARG A 298 -4.36 18.64 -25.07
N TYR A 299 -3.72 18.71 -26.24
CA TYR A 299 -4.39 18.97 -27.51
C TYR A 299 -5.45 17.88 -27.77
N LYS A 300 -5.04 16.61 -27.71
CA LYS A 300 -5.95 15.46 -27.87
C LYS A 300 -7.06 15.43 -26.82
N THR A 301 -6.77 15.90 -25.61
CA THR A 301 -7.76 15.99 -24.53
C THR A 301 -8.81 17.07 -24.82
N LEU A 302 -8.42 18.22 -25.37
CA LEU A 302 -9.37 19.25 -25.81
C LEU A 302 -10.23 18.76 -26.98
N GLU A 303 -9.65 18.08 -27.96
CA GLU A 303 -10.42 17.44 -29.04
C GLU A 303 -11.47 16.47 -28.48
N ALA A 304 -11.06 15.59 -27.56
CA ALA A 304 -11.95 14.63 -26.94
C ALA A 304 -13.08 15.31 -26.13
N PHE A 305 -12.76 16.41 -25.42
CA PHE A 305 -13.76 17.20 -24.69
C PHE A 305 -14.75 17.87 -25.65
N LEU A 306 -14.29 18.48 -26.75
CA LEU A 306 -15.15 19.10 -27.77
C LEU A 306 -16.12 18.07 -28.36
N ILE A 307 -15.63 16.87 -28.71
CA ILE A 307 -16.49 15.78 -29.17
C ILE A 307 -17.54 15.41 -28.11
N GLN A 308 -17.14 15.27 -26.85
CA GLN A 308 -18.07 14.94 -25.78
C GLN A 308 -19.10 16.05 -25.55
N PHE A 309 -18.66 17.31 -25.52
CA PHE A 309 -19.52 18.48 -25.34
C PHE A 309 -20.60 18.55 -26.42
N VAL A 310 -20.21 18.38 -27.68
CA VAL A 310 -21.14 18.45 -28.81
C VAL A 310 -22.10 17.25 -28.82
N LYS A 311 -21.66 16.06 -28.39
CA LYS A 311 -22.57 14.92 -28.20
C LYS A 311 -23.66 15.22 -27.17
N GLU A 312 -23.30 15.91 -26.08
CA GLU A 312 -24.24 16.23 -25.00
C GLU A 312 -25.14 17.44 -25.33
N ARG A 313 -24.67 18.40 -26.16
CA ARG A 313 -25.33 19.71 -26.34
C ARG A 313 -25.70 20.09 -27.79
N GLY A 314 -25.00 19.58 -28.80
CA GLY A 314 -25.06 20.09 -30.19
C GLY A 314 -25.70 19.17 -31.23
N GLY A 315 -26.01 17.93 -30.87
CA GLY A 315 -26.61 16.95 -31.79
C GLY A 315 -25.68 16.51 -32.94
N ASN A 316 -26.20 15.67 -33.83
CA ASN A 316 -25.39 14.96 -34.83
C ASN A 316 -24.72 15.89 -35.85
N GLN A 317 -25.41 16.95 -36.30
CA GLN A 317 -24.87 17.86 -37.32
C GLN A 317 -23.65 18.62 -36.79
N ALA A 318 -23.75 19.20 -35.59
CA ALA A 318 -22.61 19.89 -34.98
C ALA A 318 -21.44 18.94 -34.72
N LEU A 319 -21.73 17.68 -34.37
CA LEU A 319 -20.72 16.66 -34.13
C LEU A 319 -19.91 16.35 -35.40
N GLU A 320 -20.58 16.20 -36.54
CA GLU A 320 -19.90 15.96 -37.82
C GLU A 320 -19.08 17.18 -38.26
N THR A 321 -19.61 18.40 -38.07
CA THR A 321 -18.86 19.64 -38.33
C THR A 321 -17.56 19.69 -37.52
N VAL A 322 -17.63 19.46 -36.20
CA VAL A 322 -16.45 19.50 -35.33
C VAL A 322 -15.44 18.40 -35.68
N LYS A 323 -15.90 17.19 -35.97
CA LYS A 323 -15.00 16.10 -36.44
C LYS A 323 -14.27 16.47 -37.72
N SER A 324 -14.94 17.12 -38.67
CA SER A 324 -14.33 17.51 -39.94
C SER A 324 -13.20 18.54 -39.77
N MET A 325 -13.30 19.39 -38.75
CA MET A 325 -12.28 20.40 -38.44
C MET A 325 -10.99 19.77 -37.91
N PHE A 326 -11.07 18.68 -37.14
CA PHE A 326 -9.89 17.96 -36.66
C PHE A 326 -9.10 17.27 -37.77
N VAL A 327 -9.77 16.84 -38.85
CA VAL A 327 -9.08 16.29 -40.04
C VAL A 327 -8.13 17.32 -40.66
N ASN A 328 -8.43 18.61 -40.51
CA ASN A 328 -7.64 19.72 -41.02
C ASN A 328 -6.70 20.34 -39.96
N GLY A 329 -6.61 19.76 -38.76
CA GLY A 329 -5.84 20.33 -37.64
C GLY A 329 -6.41 21.63 -37.07
N ASP A 330 -7.67 21.96 -37.36
CA ASP A 330 -8.31 23.24 -37.01
C ASP A 330 -9.01 23.18 -35.64
N LEU A 331 -8.21 23.02 -34.57
CA LEU A 331 -8.72 23.01 -33.19
C LEU A 331 -9.36 24.36 -32.80
N ALA A 332 -8.85 25.47 -33.33
CA ALA A 332 -9.39 26.80 -33.05
C ALA A 332 -10.78 26.99 -33.68
N GLY A 333 -10.97 26.55 -34.93
CA GLY A 333 -12.26 26.54 -35.60
C GLY A 333 -13.27 25.60 -34.92
N ALA A 334 -12.82 24.42 -34.50
CA ALA A 334 -13.64 23.49 -33.73
C ALA A 334 -14.14 24.12 -32.42
N LEU A 335 -13.26 24.80 -31.69
CA LEU A 335 -13.61 25.53 -30.47
C LEU A 335 -14.58 26.69 -30.74
N ALA A 336 -14.38 27.43 -31.83
CA ALA A 336 -15.29 28.50 -32.22
C ALA A 336 -16.69 27.99 -32.57
N ALA A 337 -16.78 26.84 -33.26
CA ALA A 337 -18.05 26.23 -33.65
C ALA A 337 -18.92 25.81 -32.44
N THR A 338 -18.30 25.51 -31.30
CA THR A 338 -19.04 25.12 -30.08
C THR A 338 -19.60 26.28 -29.26
N LYS A 339 -19.20 27.53 -29.53
CA LYS A 339 -19.63 28.69 -28.70
C LYS A 339 -21.14 28.88 -28.64
N ASN A 340 -21.85 28.55 -29.70
CA ASN A 340 -23.31 28.70 -29.77
C ASN A 340 -24.07 27.55 -29.09
N LEU A 341 -23.37 26.58 -28.51
CA LEU A 341 -23.92 25.41 -27.84
C LEU A 341 -23.78 25.49 -26.30
N SER A 342 -23.16 26.57 -25.80
CA SER A 342 -22.79 26.80 -24.40
C SER A 342 -23.97 27.17 -23.52
#